data_AF-A0A9R1C7Y8-F1
#
_entry.id   AF-A0A9R1C7Y8-F1
#
_cell.length_a   1.000
_cell.length_b   1.000
_cell.length_c   1.000
_cell.angle_alpha   90.00
_cell.angle_beta   90.00
_cell.angle_gamma   90.00
#
_symmetry.space_group_name_H-M   'P 1'
#
loop_
_entity.id
_entity.type
_entity.pdbx_description
1 polymer ?
#
loop_
_entity_poly.entity_id
_entity_poly.type
_entity_poly.pdbx_seq_one_letter_code
_entity_poly.pdbx_strand_id
1 'polypeptide(L)'
;MLAEGIIFPEIHGRDFWKSVLCKDCGWETDTYIFLGDFFDPYKFEHISVPEAIDNFQQLMEAVKTLKSNGKEVVMLIGNHDAHYINWIFDKHIGGVRKSRYYADKIRSLLTSIPNFTHSLAYDMVIVNKRILFTHAGVIPSWYNVHKNLIGDLTAENLNKLTYSEGGWLSLSDASWARGGYDDTGSCIYADLSDHFTDDGSVLPIPNYDYQIFGHTQQEKNPVINNRFAMLDCRQAFALTADMTFHRI
;
A
#
# COMPACT_ATOMS: atom_id res chain seq x y z
N MET A 1 12.48 -21.69 1.75
CA MET A 1 13.26 -20.75 0.91
C MET A 1 13.41 -19.44 1.65
N LEU A 2 14.43 -18.63 1.37
CA LEU A 2 14.66 -17.35 2.07
C LEU A 2 14.18 -16.19 1.19
N ALA A 3 13.37 -15.30 1.77
CA ALA A 3 12.93 -14.06 1.16
C ALA A 3 13.52 -12.86 1.91
N GLU A 4 13.78 -11.78 1.17
CA GLU A 4 14.09 -10.45 1.71
C GLU A 4 12.85 -9.81 2.32
N GLY A 5 11.67 -10.14 1.78
CA GLY A 5 10.39 -9.67 2.29
C GLY A 5 9.23 -10.52 1.80
N ILE A 6 8.21 -10.68 2.64
CA ILE A 6 6.90 -11.18 2.22
C ILE A 6 5.94 -10.00 2.13
N ILE A 7 5.37 -9.81 0.94
CA ILE A 7 4.57 -8.65 0.58
C ILE A 7 3.11 -9.06 0.41
N PHE A 8 2.23 -8.33 1.08
CA PHE A 8 0.78 -8.43 0.95
C PHE A 8 0.28 -7.17 0.24
N PRO A 9 -0.30 -7.29 -0.96
CA PRO A 9 -0.98 -6.19 -1.65
C PRO A 9 -2.26 -5.73 -0.92
N GLU A 10 -3.22 -5.14 -1.65
CA GLU A 10 -4.49 -4.68 -1.08
C GLU A 10 -5.27 -5.80 -0.39
N ILE A 11 -5.58 -5.61 0.89
CA ILE A 11 -6.27 -6.62 1.69
C ILE A 11 -7.78 -6.61 1.43
N HIS A 12 -8.44 -5.45 1.46
CA HIS A 12 -9.87 -5.25 1.23
C HIS A 12 -10.77 -6.28 1.94
N GLY A 13 -10.44 -6.62 3.19
CA GLY A 13 -11.14 -7.63 3.98
C GLY A 13 -10.91 -9.09 3.56
N ARG A 14 -10.07 -9.36 2.56
CA ARG A 14 -9.70 -10.71 2.11
C ARG A 14 -8.83 -11.42 3.13
N ASP A 15 -8.76 -12.74 3.00
CA ASP A 15 -8.06 -13.61 3.94
C ASP A 15 -6.94 -14.45 3.31
N PHE A 16 -6.49 -14.10 2.09
CA PHE A 16 -5.38 -14.81 1.43
C PHE A 16 -4.11 -14.85 2.29
N TRP A 17 -3.89 -13.82 3.14
CA TRP A 17 -2.79 -13.78 4.10
C TRP A 17 -2.78 -14.95 5.08
N LYS A 18 -3.92 -15.59 5.38
CA LYS A 18 -3.99 -16.78 6.27
C LYS A 18 -3.18 -17.94 5.70
N SER A 19 -3.13 -18.07 4.38
CA SER A 19 -2.34 -19.13 3.72
C SER A 19 -0.84 -18.96 3.91
N VAL A 20 -0.39 -17.75 4.24
CA VAL A 20 1.01 -17.40 4.42
C VAL A 20 1.39 -17.31 5.89
N LEU A 21 0.52 -16.75 6.73
CA LEU A 21 0.82 -16.44 8.13
C LEU A 21 0.33 -17.52 9.10
N CYS A 22 -0.67 -18.30 8.72
CA CYS A 22 -1.24 -19.35 9.57
C CYS A 22 -0.87 -20.76 9.10
N LYS A 23 -0.20 -20.86 7.95
CA LYS A 23 0.28 -22.12 7.36
C LYS A 23 1.72 -21.93 6.92
N ASP A 24 2.42 -23.04 6.73
CA ASP A 24 3.74 -23.02 6.12
C ASP A 24 3.61 -22.74 4.61
N CYS A 25 4.06 -21.57 4.17
CA CYS A 25 4.10 -21.18 2.76
C CYS A 25 5.41 -21.58 2.06
N GLY A 26 6.33 -22.26 2.76
CA GLY A 26 7.63 -22.68 2.24
C GLY A 26 8.66 -21.55 2.15
N TRP A 27 8.36 -20.37 2.70
CA TRP A 27 9.23 -19.20 2.72
C TRP A 27 9.45 -18.69 4.15
N GLU A 28 10.69 -18.31 4.44
CA GLU A 28 11.10 -17.64 5.66
C GLU A 28 11.60 -16.24 5.32
N THR A 29 11.25 -15.27 6.17
CA THR A 29 11.68 -13.88 6.08
C THR A 29 11.73 -13.28 7.49
N ASP A 30 12.46 -12.18 7.64
CA ASP A 30 12.42 -11.33 8.82
C ASP A 30 11.47 -10.13 8.66
N THR A 31 11.07 -9.80 7.43
CA THR A 31 10.25 -8.62 7.13
C THR A 31 8.97 -8.98 6.38
N TYR A 32 7.85 -8.50 6.88
CA TYR A 32 6.50 -8.62 6.29
C TYR A 32 5.95 -7.23 5.99
N ILE A 33 5.46 -7.02 4.76
CA ILE A 33 5.07 -5.70 4.27
C ILE A 33 3.63 -5.75 3.74
N PHE A 34 2.72 -5.04 4.41
CA PHE A 34 1.35 -4.85 3.95
C PHE A 34 1.24 -3.49 3.26
N LEU A 35 0.77 -3.51 2.00
CA LEU A 35 0.68 -2.32 1.16
C LEU A 35 -0.59 -1.49 1.40
N GLY A 36 -1.44 -1.89 2.33
CA GLY A 36 -2.59 -1.11 2.81
C GLY A 36 -3.94 -1.60 2.30
N ASP A 37 -4.93 -0.70 2.39
CA ASP A 37 -6.34 -0.93 2.12
C ASP A 37 -6.88 -2.16 2.84
N PHE A 38 -7.00 -2.05 4.17
CA PHE A 38 -7.41 -3.18 5.00
C PHE A 38 -8.90 -3.50 4.93
N PHE A 39 -9.72 -2.48 4.65
CA PHE A 39 -11.18 -2.53 4.70
C PHE A 39 -11.83 -2.22 3.34
N ASP A 40 -13.13 -1.94 3.33
CA ASP A 40 -13.93 -1.62 2.13
C ASP A 40 -13.89 -2.69 1.05
N PRO A 41 -14.36 -3.92 1.31
CA PRO A 41 -14.35 -4.98 0.31
C PRO A 41 -15.05 -4.59 -1.00
N TYR A 42 -14.59 -5.18 -2.10
CA TYR A 42 -15.26 -5.03 -3.39
C TYR A 42 -16.60 -5.79 -3.36
N LYS A 43 -17.66 -5.14 -3.84
CA LYS A 43 -19.02 -5.70 -3.84
C LYS A 43 -19.11 -7.06 -4.56
N PHE A 44 -18.34 -7.24 -5.64
CA PHE A 44 -18.35 -8.46 -6.44
C PHE A 44 -17.62 -9.65 -5.76
N GLU A 45 -16.89 -9.41 -4.68
CA GLU A 45 -16.20 -10.47 -3.92
C GLU A 45 -17.07 -11.03 -2.80
N HIS A 46 -18.26 -10.45 -2.59
CA HIS A 46 -19.24 -10.91 -1.61
C HIS A 46 -18.71 -10.98 -0.16
N ILE A 47 -17.67 -10.20 0.16
CA ILE A 47 -17.18 -10.01 1.52
C ILE A 47 -17.98 -8.87 2.15
N SER A 48 -18.64 -9.12 3.27
CA SER A 48 -19.34 -8.10 4.04
C SER A 48 -18.39 -7.28 4.92
N VAL A 49 -18.79 -6.07 5.32
CA VAL A 49 -17.99 -5.25 6.24
C VAL A 49 -17.75 -5.94 7.59
N PRO A 50 -18.72 -6.63 8.22
CA PRO A 50 -18.47 -7.43 9.42
C PRO A 50 -17.44 -8.54 9.20
N GLU A 51 -17.47 -9.25 8.06
CA GLU A 51 -16.45 -10.26 7.73
C GLU A 51 -15.06 -9.64 7.55
N ALA A 52 -14.99 -8.48 6.89
CA ALA A 52 -13.74 -7.73 6.77
C ALA A 52 -13.17 -7.32 8.14
N ILE A 53 -14.03 -6.91 9.08
CA ILE A 53 -13.66 -6.60 10.47
C ILE A 53 -13.13 -7.84 11.18
N ASP A 54 -13.81 -8.97 11.10
CA ASP A 54 -13.38 -10.22 11.72
C ASP A 54 -12.03 -10.69 11.14
N ASN A 55 -11.89 -10.67 9.81
CA ASN A 55 -10.63 -10.99 9.13
C ASN A 55 -9.49 -10.06 9.56
N PHE A 56 -9.73 -8.75 9.68
CA PHE A 56 -8.73 -7.81 10.16
C PHE A 56 -8.30 -8.10 11.60
N GLN A 57 -9.24 -8.44 12.49
CA GLN A 57 -8.90 -8.79 13.88
C GLN A 57 -8.02 -10.05 13.93
N GLN A 58 -8.33 -11.07 13.14
CA GLN A 58 -7.49 -12.27 13.02
C GLN A 58 -6.11 -11.93 12.44
N LEU A 59 -6.03 -11.04 11.45
CA LEU A 59 -4.77 -10.56 10.89
C LEU A 59 -3.92 -9.89 11.98
N MET A 60 -4.51 -9.04 12.82
CA MET A 60 -3.79 -8.37 13.90
C MET A 60 -3.22 -9.35 14.95
N GLU A 61 -3.91 -10.44 15.24
CA GLU A 61 -3.35 -11.50 16.09
C GLU A 61 -2.16 -12.19 15.42
N ALA A 62 -2.23 -12.49 14.12
CA ALA A 62 -1.10 -13.04 13.37
C ALA A 62 0.11 -12.07 13.36
N VAL A 63 -0.13 -10.78 13.11
CA VAL A 63 0.89 -9.72 13.17
C VAL A 63 1.53 -9.62 14.55
N LYS A 64 0.74 -9.75 15.62
CA LYS A 64 1.24 -9.75 16.99
C LYS A 64 2.17 -10.95 17.24
N THR A 65 1.82 -12.14 16.75
CA THR A 65 2.68 -13.33 16.84
C THR A 65 4.00 -13.13 16.08
N LEU A 66 3.94 -12.58 14.86
CA LEU A 66 5.15 -12.25 14.08
C LEU A 66 6.08 -11.31 14.87
N LYS A 67 5.53 -10.21 15.40
CA LYS A 67 6.29 -9.24 16.20
C LYS A 67 6.87 -9.86 17.48
N SER A 68 6.13 -10.72 18.17
CA SER A 68 6.66 -11.42 19.36
C SER A 68 7.79 -12.40 19.03
N ASN A 69 7.86 -12.87 17.78
CA ASN A 69 8.95 -13.70 17.27
C ASN A 69 10.08 -12.88 16.65
N GLY A 70 10.12 -11.56 16.91
CA GLY A 70 11.19 -10.67 16.46
C GLY A 70 11.10 -10.27 14.99
N LYS A 71 9.98 -10.53 14.31
CA LYS A 71 9.78 -10.18 12.90
C LYS A 71 9.38 -8.71 12.76
N GLU A 72 9.92 -8.06 11.74
CA GLU A 72 9.50 -6.73 11.32
C GLU A 72 8.17 -6.85 10.54
N VAL A 73 7.20 -6.03 10.92
CA VAL A 73 5.92 -5.95 10.20
C VAL A 73 5.60 -4.50 9.90
N VAL A 74 5.63 -4.17 8.62
CA VAL A 74 5.29 -2.87 8.04
C VAL A 74 3.85 -2.91 7.56
N MET A 75 3.05 -1.93 7.98
CA MET A 75 1.65 -1.79 7.53
C MET A 75 1.47 -0.38 6.98
N LEU A 76 1.34 -0.26 5.66
CA LEU A 76 1.21 1.02 4.98
C LEU A 76 -0.27 1.46 4.90
N ILE A 77 -0.49 2.77 4.81
CA ILE A 77 -1.78 3.40 4.58
C ILE A 77 -2.11 3.33 3.10
N GLY A 78 -3.25 2.75 2.75
CA GLY A 78 -3.89 2.96 1.44
C GLY A 78 -4.95 4.05 1.45
N ASN A 79 -5.51 4.39 0.30
CA ASN A 79 -6.55 5.44 0.22
C ASN A 79 -7.84 5.06 0.94
N HIS A 80 -8.19 3.77 1.01
CA HIS A 80 -9.33 3.31 1.79
C HIS A 80 -9.05 3.36 3.30
N ASP A 81 -7.79 3.27 3.73
CA ASP A 81 -7.46 3.49 5.15
C ASP A 81 -7.46 4.99 5.49
N ALA A 82 -6.90 5.81 4.60
CA ALA A 82 -6.73 7.25 4.76
C ALA A 82 -8.05 7.96 5.08
N HIS A 83 -9.14 7.61 4.40
CA HIS A 83 -10.44 8.26 4.64
C HIS A 83 -11.07 7.89 6.00
N TYR A 84 -10.60 6.85 6.68
CA TYR A 84 -11.05 6.54 8.05
C TYR A 84 -10.25 7.29 9.11
N ILE A 85 -8.97 7.55 8.85
CA ILE A 85 -8.04 8.09 9.84
C ILE A 85 -7.83 9.60 9.71
N ASN A 86 -8.13 10.20 8.56
CA ASN A 86 -7.96 11.63 8.33
C ASN A 86 -9.20 12.30 7.69
N TRP A 87 -9.70 13.35 8.36
CA TRP A 87 -10.91 14.05 7.93
C TRP A 87 -10.71 14.96 6.71
N ILE A 88 -9.49 15.49 6.50
CA ILE A 88 -9.18 16.36 5.37
C ILE A 88 -9.24 15.53 4.10
N PHE A 89 -8.54 14.39 4.11
CA PHE A 89 -8.55 13.44 3.00
C PHE A 89 -9.97 12.95 2.69
N ASP A 90 -10.70 12.47 3.71
CA ASP A 90 -12.10 12.01 3.55
C ASP A 90 -13.01 13.07 2.92
N LYS A 91 -12.88 14.33 3.34
CA LYS A 91 -13.66 15.45 2.82
C LYS A 91 -13.36 15.74 1.35
N HIS A 92 -12.11 15.60 0.91
CA HIS A 92 -11.71 15.93 -0.46
C HIS A 92 -12.06 14.81 -1.45
N ILE A 93 -11.81 13.56 -1.08
CA ILE A 93 -12.04 12.40 -1.96
C ILE A 93 -13.47 11.83 -1.87
N GLY A 94 -14.25 12.26 -0.86
CA GLY A 94 -15.66 11.89 -0.71
C GLY A 94 -15.95 10.48 -0.15
N GLY A 95 -14.91 9.73 0.23
CA GLY A 95 -15.04 8.41 0.88
C GLY A 95 -15.62 7.33 -0.04
N VAL A 96 -15.01 7.12 -1.21
CA VAL A 96 -15.42 6.06 -2.15
C VAL A 96 -15.42 4.69 -1.45
N ARG A 97 -16.52 3.93 -1.54
CA ARG A 97 -16.80 2.63 -0.87
C ARG A 97 -16.70 2.62 0.66
N LYS A 98 -16.39 3.74 1.30
CA LYS A 98 -16.31 3.87 2.75
C LYS A 98 -17.58 3.36 3.43
N SER A 99 -17.43 2.43 4.35
CA SER A 99 -18.47 2.02 5.27
C SER A 99 -18.77 3.12 6.30
N ARG A 100 -19.79 3.94 6.04
CA ARG A 100 -20.23 4.99 6.97
C ARG A 100 -20.78 4.43 8.28
N TYR A 101 -21.46 3.28 8.24
CA TYR A 101 -22.05 2.66 9.43
C TYR A 101 -20.98 2.11 10.40
N TYR A 102 -19.88 1.56 9.87
CA TYR A 102 -18.80 1.01 10.69
C TYR A 102 -17.58 1.95 10.82
N ALA A 103 -17.70 3.21 10.41
CA ALA A 103 -16.55 4.12 10.29
C ALA A 103 -15.77 4.29 11.59
N ASP A 104 -16.45 4.51 12.72
CA ASP A 104 -15.79 4.69 14.02
C ASP A 104 -15.08 3.41 14.48
N LYS A 105 -15.68 2.25 14.20
CA LYS A 105 -15.09 0.95 14.53
C LYS A 105 -13.83 0.69 13.69
N ILE A 106 -13.91 0.92 12.38
CA ILE A 106 -12.77 0.75 11.47
C ILE A 106 -11.64 1.73 11.82
N ARG A 107 -11.97 3.00 12.04
CA ARG A 107 -11.00 4.00 12.51
C ARG A 107 -10.32 3.57 13.80
N SER A 108 -11.07 3.08 14.78
CA SER A 108 -10.52 2.59 16.05
C SER A 108 -9.57 1.41 15.85
N LEU A 109 -9.90 0.49 14.94
CA LEU A 109 -9.04 -0.65 14.61
C LEU A 109 -7.72 -0.19 13.95
N LEU A 110 -7.80 0.66 12.93
CA LEU A 110 -6.62 1.19 12.23
C LEU A 110 -5.70 1.99 13.16
N THR A 111 -6.29 2.90 13.96
CA THR A 111 -5.53 3.75 14.91
C THR A 111 -5.02 3.02 16.14
N SER A 112 -5.44 1.76 16.36
CA SER A 112 -4.86 0.90 17.40
C SER A 112 -3.50 0.31 17.00
N ILE A 113 -3.17 0.33 15.70
CA ILE A 113 -1.85 -0.09 15.20
C ILE A 113 -0.84 1.02 15.54
N PRO A 114 0.26 0.70 16.26
CA PRO A 114 1.29 1.69 16.58
C PRO A 114 1.84 2.38 15.34
N ASN A 115 1.88 3.72 15.36
CA ASN A 115 2.38 4.59 14.29
C ASN A 115 1.69 4.48 12.92
N PHE A 116 0.56 3.76 12.82
CA PHE A 116 -0.08 3.52 11.53
C PHE A 116 -0.48 4.82 10.80
N THR A 117 -0.90 5.85 11.53
CA THR A 117 -1.30 7.15 10.98
C THR A 117 -0.18 7.93 10.29
N HIS A 118 1.05 7.43 10.33
CA HIS A 118 2.24 8.04 9.71
C HIS A 118 2.96 7.09 8.74
N SER A 119 2.33 5.98 8.35
CA SER A 119 2.95 4.89 7.60
C SER A 119 2.55 4.92 6.13
N LEU A 120 2.99 5.93 5.37
CA LEU A 120 2.71 6.03 3.91
C LEU A 120 3.70 5.24 3.06
N ALA A 121 4.94 5.14 3.53
CA ALA A 121 6.05 4.59 2.78
C ALA A 121 7.04 3.86 3.68
N TYR A 122 7.72 2.88 3.08
CA TYR A 122 8.84 2.15 3.66
C TYR A 122 9.92 1.96 2.60
N ASP A 123 11.19 1.92 3.00
CA ASP A 123 12.27 1.55 2.09
C ASP A 123 13.26 0.58 2.71
N MET A 124 13.89 -0.21 1.85
CA MET A 124 14.98 -1.10 2.21
C MET A 124 15.96 -1.22 1.05
N VAL A 125 17.15 -1.74 1.34
CA VAL A 125 18.18 -1.99 0.32
C VAL A 125 18.31 -3.49 0.11
N ILE A 126 18.11 -3.93 -1.13
CA ILE A 126 18.30 -5.32 -1.56
C ILE A 126 19.45 -5.34 -2.56
N VAL A 127 20.57 -5.96 -2.20
CA VAL A 127 21.76 -6.11 -3.07
C VAL A 127 22.12 -4.80 -3.80
N ASN A 128 22.41 -3.75 -3.03
CA ASN A 128 22.75 -2.40 -3.53
C ASN A 128 21.66 -1.66 -4.33
N LYS A 129 20.44 -2.20 -4.40
CA LYS A 129 19.29 -1.48 -4.97
C LYS A 129 18.43 -0.92 -3.85
N ARG A 130 18.12 0.36 -3.90
CA ARG A 130 17.20 0.99 -2.95
C ARG A 130 15.77 0.87 -3.47
N ILE A 131 14.92 0.24 -2.68
CA ILE A 131 13.55 -0.12 -3.06
C ILE A 131 12.57 0.70 -2.22
N LEU A 132 11.64 1.37 -2.90
CA LEU A 132 10.55 2.11 -2.26
C LEU A 132 9.27 1.28 -2.26
N PHE A 133 8.63 1.18 -1.10
CA PHE A 133 7.32 0.58 -0.92
C PHE A 133 6.31 1.68 -0.59
N THR A 134 5.24 1.76 -1.36
CA THR A 134 4.07 2.62 -1.10
C THR A 134 2.80 1.87 -1.51
N HIS A 135 1.63 2.43 -1.19
CA HIS A 135 0.38 1.80 -1.57
C HIS A 135 0.15 1.80 -3.09
N ALA A 136 0.36 2.94 -3.77
CA ALA A 136 0.05 3.12 -5.20
C ALA A 136 1.26 3.42 -6.10
N GLY A 137 2.47 3.48 -5.53
CA GLY A 137 3.66 3.93 -6.25
C GLY A 137 3.71 5.46 -6.39
N VAL A 138 4.90 6.03 -6.53
CA VAL A 138 5.10 7.47 -6.70
C VAL A 138 5.21 7.80 -8.18
N ILE A 139 4.35 8.70 -8.65
CA ILE A 139 4.42 9.23 -10.01
C ILE A 139 5.37 10.44 -10.05
N PRO A 140 6.33 10.51 -10.98
CA PRO A 140 7.28 11.63 -11.05
C PRO A 140 6.62 13.01 -11.20
N SER A 141 5.53 13.12 -11.97
CA SER A 141 4.79 14.38 -12.12
C SER A 141 4.17 14.84 -10.80
N TRP A 142 3.48 13.94 -10.08
CA TRP A 142 2.94 14.22 -8.75
C TRP A 142 4.04 14.65 -7.77
N TYR A 143 5.16 13.92 -7.72
CA TYR A 143 6.29 14.30 -6.88
C TYR A 143 6.82 15.70 -7.24
N ASN A 144 6.94 16.02 -8.53
CA ASN A 144 7.44 17.33 -8.97
C ASN A 144 6.51 18.49 -8.57
N VAL A 145 5.18 18.30 -8.65
CA VAL A 145 4.19 19.28 -8.20
C VAL A 145 4.32 19.55 -6.70
N HIS A 146 4.52 18.49 -5.90
CA HIS A 146 4.58 18.57 -4.43
C HIS A 146 6.00 18.61 -3.87
N LYS A 147 7.03 18.82 -4.72
CA LYS A 147 8.44 18.72 -4.33
C LYS A 147 8.81 19.67 -3.20
N ASN A 148 8.24 20.87 -3.16
CA ASN A 148 8.51 21.84 -2.09
C ASN A 148 7.97 21.38 -0.73
N LEU A 149 6.91 20.57 -0.74
CA LEU A 149 6.29 20.00 0.45
C LEU A 149 7.01 18.73 0.91
N ILE A 150 7.43 17.89 -0.05
CA ILE A 150 8.10 16.60 0.22
C ILE A 150 9.59 16.80 0.52
N GLY A 151 10.26 17.73 -0.18
CA GLY A 151 11.72 17.81 -0.21
C GLY A 151 12.31 16.67 -1.05
N ASP A 152 13.42 16.09 -0.59
CA ASP A 152 14.00 14.90 -1.22
C ASP A 152 13.02 13.73 -1.14
N LEU A 153 12.86 13.00 -2.24
CA LEU A 153 12.01 11.81 -2.25
C LEU A 153 12.67 10.71 -1.39
N THR A 154 12.13 10.51 -0.19
CA THR A 154 12.49 9.44 0.73
C THR A 154 11.23 8.92 1.42
N ALA A 155 11.25 7.66 1.88
CA ALA A 155 10.15 7.09 2.65
C ALA A 155 9.83 7.94 3.90
N GLU A 156 10.86 8.43 4.60
CA GLU A 156 10.71 9.33 5.76
C GLU A 156 9.97 10.62 5.40
N ASN A 157 10.34 11.27 4.29
CA ASN A 157 9.70 12.53 3.89
C ASN A 157 8.28 12.33 3.35
N LEU A 158 8.01 11.21 2.68
CA LEU A 158 6.64 10.82 2.34
C LEU A 158 5.80 10.64 3.60
N ASN A 159 6.31 9.91 4.60
CA ASN A 159 5.64 9.72 5.89
C ASN A 159 5.34 11.06 6.58
N LYS A 160 6.21 12.07 6.41
CA LYS A 160 6.00 13.41 6.99
C LYS A 160 4.80 14.16 6.42
N LEU A 161 4.30 13.81 5.24
CA LEU A 161 3.09 14.42 4.68
C LEU A 161 1.89 14.30 5.64
N THR A 162 1.83 13.20 6.40
CA THR A 162 0.74 12.96 7.37
C THR A 162 0.69 13.94 8.54
N TYR A 163 1.73 14.75 8.78
CA TYR A 163 1.77 15.73 9.87
C TYR A 163 1.16 17.09 9.53
N SER A 164 0.75 17.32 8.28
CA SER A 164 0.24 18.62 7.86
C SER A 164 -1.03 18.51 7.04
N GLU A 165 -1.87 19.56 7.09
CA GLU A 165 -3.06 19.65 6.24
C GLU A 165 -2.68 19.62 4.75
N GLY A 166 -1.65 20.39 4.37
CA GLY A 166 -1.12 20.41 3.00
C GLY A 166 -0.66 19.04 2.50
N GLY A 167 -0.06 18.23 3.38
CA GLY A 167 0.32 16.86 3.04
C GLY A 167 -0.88 15.96 2.79
N TRP A 168 -1.89 15.99 3.66
CA TRP A 168 -3.14 15.25 3.41
C TRP A 168 -3.88 15.71 2.16
N LEU A 169 -3.82 17.01 1.83
CA LEU A 169 -4.33 17.53 0.57
C LEU A 169 -3.58 16.95 -0.63
N SER A 170 -2.24 16.96 -0.62
CA SER A 170 -1.43 16.38 -1.70
C SER A 170 -1.66 14.88 -1.91
N LEU A 171 -2.04 14.16 -0.86
CA LEU A 171 -2.38 12.74 -0.95
C LEU A 171 -3.76 12.52 -1.59
N SER A 172 -4.62 13.54 -1.60
CA SER A 172 -5.98 13.46 -2.15
C SER A 172 -6.01 13.60 -3.68
N ASP A 173 -4.87 13.91 -4.32
CA ASP A 173 -4.76 13.97 -5.77
C ASP A 173 -5.12 12.63 -6.39
N ALA A 174 -6.07 12.66 -7.32
CA ALA A 174 -6.61 11.48 -7.97
C ALA A 174 -6.76 11.74 -9.47
N SER A 175 -6.22 10.84 -10.29
CA SER A 175 -6.32 10.96 -11.74
C SER A 175 -7.73 10.70 -12.25
N TRP A 176 -7.98 11.06 -13.50
CA TRP A 176 -9.22 10.72 -14.21
C TRP A 176 -9.52 9.22 -14.21
N ALA A 177 -8.50 8.36 -14.26
CA ALA A 177 -8.66 6.90 -14.18
C ALA A 177 -9.29 6.45 -12.85
N ARG A 178 -9.12 7.24 -11.78
CA ARG A 178 -9.73 7.04 -10.46
C ARG A 178 -10.92 7.94 -10.19
N GLY A 179 -11.44 8.63 -11.21
CA GLY A 179 -12.60 9.51 -11.09
C GLY A 179 -12.30 10.87 -10.44
N GLY A 180 -11.02 11.24 -10.32
CA GLY A 180 -10.59 12.58 -9.94
C GLY A 180 -10.38 13.48 -11.15
N TYR A 181 -9.73 14.63 -10.92
CA TYR A 181 -9.52 15.67 -11.93
C TYR A 181 -8.05 16.03 -12.13
N ASP A 182 -7.14 15.37 -11.39
CA ASP A 182 -5.72 15.63 -11.46
C ASP A 182 -5.09 14.88 -12.63
N ASP A 183 -3.89 15.30 -13.03
CA ASP A 183 -3.16 14.64 -14.11
C ASP A 183 -2.76 13.20 -13.73
N THR A 184 -2.38 12.99 -12.46
CA THR A 184 -1.93 11.70 -11.91
C THR A 184 -2.34 11.58 -10.45
N GLY A 185 -2.57 10.37 -9.94
CA GLY A 185 -2.84 10.18 -8.52
C GLY A 185 -1.60 10.27 -7.63
N SER A 186 -1.84 10.45 -6.32
CA SER A 186 -0.79 10.47 -5.30
C SER A 186 -0.19 9.09 -5.00
N CYS A 187 0.79 9.02 -4.11
CA CYS A 187 1.41 7.75 -3.71
C CYS A 187 0.48 6.74 -3.00
N ILE A 188 -0.77 7.13 -2.72
CA ILE A 188 -1.82 6.25 -2.21
C ILE A 188 -3.06 6.21 -3.11
N TYR A 189 -3.08 6.90 -4.25
CA TYR A 189 -4.26 6.99 -5.12
C TYR A 189 -3.95 6.79 -6.61
N ALA A 190 -2.69 6.72 -7.01
CA ALA A 190 -2.32 6.52 -8.42
C ALA A 190 -2.95 5.25 -9.02
N ASP A 191 -3.43 5.36 -10.25
CA ASP A 191 -3.76 4.20 -11.06
C ASP A 191 -2.49 3.62 -11.71
N LEU A 192 -2.50 2.34 -12.04
CA LEU A 192 -1.42 1.70 -12.80
C LEU A 192 -1.15 2.44 -14.11
N SER A 193 -2.18 2.96 -14.78
CA SER A 193 -2.04 3.72 -16.02
C SER A 193 -1.23 5.02 -15.83
N ASP A 194 -1.26 5.63 -14.63
CA ASP A 194 -0.49 6.85 -14.34
C ASP A 194 1.03 6.62 -14.36
N HIS A 195 1.49 5.36 -14.26
CA HIS A 195 2.91 5.00 -14.28
C HIS A 195 3.52 4.93 -15.68
N PHE A 196 2.69 5.03 -16.72
CA PHE A 196 3.12 4.98 -18.11
C PHE A 196 2.98 6.35 -18.76
N THR A 197 3.96 6.72 -19.57
CA THR A 197 3.83 7.86 -20.49
C THR A 197 3.00 7.47 -21.71
N ASP A 198 2.66 8.45 -22.55
CA ASP A 198 1.89 8.22 -23.79
C ASP A 198 2.54 7.21 -24.75
N ASP A 199 3.88 7.06 -24.73
CA ASP A 199 4.61 6.09 -25.55
C ASP A 199 4.78 4.72 -24.88
N GLY A 200 4.21 4.54 -23.68
CA GLY A 200 4.28 3.33 -22.87
C GLY A 200 5.57 3.18 -22.07
N SER A 201 6.45 4.17 -22.06
CA SER A 201 7.65 4.16 -21.20
C SER A 201 7.31 4.43 -19.73
N VAL A 202 8.20 3.97 -18.84
CA VAL A 202 8.10 4.20 -17.39
C VAL A 202 9.25 5.09 -16.95
N LEU A 203 8.92 6.20 -16.29
CA LEU A 203 9.90 7.16 -15.83
C LEU A 203 10.53 6.74 -14.49
N PRO A 204 11.83 6.99 -14.28
CA PRO A 204 12.47 6.74 -12.98
C PRO A 204 11.99 7.76 -11.94
N ILE A 205 12.03 7.36 -10.67
CA ILE A 205 11.88 8.27 -9.53
C ILE A 205 13.25 8.58 -8.92
N PRO A 206 13.46 9.79 -8.35
CA PRO A 206 14.72 10.13 -7.72
C PRO A 206 14.98 9.26 -6.49
N ASN A 207 16.26 9.05 -6.17
CA ASN A 207 16.78 8.34 -5.00
C ASN A 207 16.48 6.84 -4.90
N TYR A 208 15.68 6.26 -5.79
CA TYR A 208 15.29 4.85 -5.74
C TYR A 208 15.53 4.16 -7.08
N ASP A 209 15.94 2.90 -7.01
CA ASP A 209 16.17 2.07 -8.20
C ASP A 209 14.88 1.38 -8.66
N TYR A 210 13.95 1.17 -7.74
CA TYR A 210 12.75 0.37 -7.96
C TYR A 210 11.61 0.74 -7.01
N GLN A 211 10.37 0.53 -7.45
CA GLN A 211 9.17 0.71 -6.63
C GLN A 211 8.37 -0.58 -6.51
N ILE A 212 7.75 -0.82 -5.35
CA ILE A 212 6.83 -1.94 -5.12
C ILE A 212 5.54 -1.38 -4.52
N PHE A 213 4.40 -1.69 -5.14
CA PHE A 213 3.11 -1.17 -4.72
C PHE A 213 1.94 -2.09 -5.11
N GLY A 214 0.75 -1.77 -4.63
CA GLY A 214 -0.47 -2.57 -4.81
C GLY A 214 -1.51 -1.94 -5.73
N HIS A 215 -1.71 -0.62 -5.69
CA HIS A 215 -2.95 -0.01 -6.14
C HIS A 215 -3.23 -0.08 -7.66
N THR A 216 -3.89 -1.17 -8.09
CA THR A 216 -4.81 -1.37 -9.25
C THR A 216 -5.09 -2.87 -9.37
N GLN A 217 -6.20 -3.36 -8.79
CA GLN A 217 -6.53 -4.79 -8.80
C GLN A 217 -6.49 -5.42 -10.20
N GLN A 218 -5.58 -6.38 -10.37
CA GLN A 218 -5.43 -7.18 -11.58
C GLN A 218 -6.24 -8.47 -11.50
N GLU A 219 -6.73 -8.91 -12.67
CA GLU A 219 -7.48 -10.15 -12.76
C GLU A 219 -6.63 -11.37 -12.43
N LYS A 220 -5.38 -11.42 -12.89
CA LYS A 220 -4.55 -12.63 -12.80
C LYS A 220 -3.10 -12.38 -12.40
N ASN A 221 -2.39 -11.55 -13.15
CA ASN A 221 -0.94 -11.41 -12.99
C ASN A 221 -0.58 -10.03 -12.45
N PRO A 222 0.49 -9.93 -11.63
CA PRO A 222 1.07 -8.63 -11.30
C PRO A 222 1.67 -8.00 -12.56
N VAL A 223 1.92 -6.69 -12.51
CA VAL A 223 2.63 -5.96 -13.56
C VAL A 223 4.02 -5.63 -13.05
N ILE A 224 5.03 -6.26 -13.64
CA ILE A 224 6.43 -6.20 -13.20
C ILE A 224 7.28 -5.81 -14.40
N ASN A 225 8.13 -4.79 -14.24
CA ASN A 225 9.08 -4.36 -15.26
C ASN A 225 10.44 -4.02 -14.61
N ASN A 226 11.30 -3.25 -15.27
CA ASN A 226 12.62 -2.88 -14.75
C ASN A 226 12.61 -1.68 -13.78
N ARG A 227 11.45 -1.07 -13.52
CA ARG A 227 11.27 0.12 -12.68
C ARG A 227 10.32 -0.11 -11.50
N PHE A 228 9.31 -0.95 -11.66
CA PHE A 228 8.39 -1.26 -10.58
C PHE A 228 7.77 -2.65 -10.67
N ALA A 229 7.26 -3.10 -9.52
CA ALA A 229 6.31 -4.20 -9.40
C ALA A 229 5.01 -3.71 -8.77
N MET A 230 3.92 -3.76 -9.53
CA MET A 230 2.56 -3.59 -9.04
C MET A 230 1.97 -4.98 -8.82
N LEU A 231 1.68 -5.30 -7.55
CA LEU A 231 1.47 -6.67 -7.11
C LEU A 231 0.01 -7.05 -6.85
N ASP A 232 -0.95 -6.12 -6.91
CA ASP A 232 -2.32 -6.47 -6.54
C ASP A 232 -2.99 -7.39 -7.56
N CYS A 233 -2.90 -8.67 -7.26
CA CYS A 233 -3.66 -9.73 -7.89
C CYS A 233 -4.18 -10.70 -6.82
N ARG A 234 -4.50 -10.15 -5.62
CA ARG A 234 -5.13 -10.85 -4.48
C ARG A 234 -4.33 -12.02 -3.91
N GLN A 235 -3.01 -11.96 -3.99
CA GLN A 235 -2.10 -12.97 -3.45
C GLN A 235 -0.84 -12.32 -2.89
N ALA A 236 -0.16 -13.03 -1.99
CA ALA A 236 1.08 -12.57 -1.40
C ALA A 236 2.29 -12.95 -2.28
N PHE A 237 3.40 -12.28 -2.04
CA PHE A 237 4.64 -12.48 -2.78
C PHE A 237 5.84 -12.58 -1.85
N ALA A 238 6.67 -13.60 -2.04
CA ALA A 238 8.03 -13.62 -1.52
C ALA A 238 8.96 -12.91 -2.52
N LEU A 239 9.71 -11.92 -2.03
CA LEU A 239 10.74 -11.19 -2.78
C LEU A 239 12.12 -11.74 -2.43
N THR A 240 12.89 -12.15 -3.43
CA THR A 240 14.25 -12.68 -3.27
C THR A 240 15.33 -11.63 -3.53
N ALA A 241 16.57 -11.93 -3.11
CA ALA A 241 17.73 -11.05 -3.25
C ALA A 241 18.06 -10.66 -4.71
N ASP A 242 17.68 -11.50 -5.68
CA ASP A 242 17.85 -11.24 -7.11
C ASP A 242 16.70 -10.41 -7.73
N MET A 243 15.81 -9.85 -6.90
CA MET A 243 14.63 -9.09 -7.28
C MET A 243 13.55 -9.91 -8.01
N THR A 244 13.48 -11.22 -7.74
CA THR A 244 12.41 -12.09 -8.26
C THR A 244 11.23 -12.15 -7.29
N PHE A 245 10.01 -12.17 -7.84
CA PHE A 245 8.77 -12.27 -7.08
C PHE A 245 8.16 -13.65 -7.24
N HIS A 246 7.99 -14.36 -6.12
CA HIS A 246 7.34 -15.65 -6.06
C HIS A 246 5.96 -15.50 -5.44
N ARG A 247 4.91 -15.82 -6.19
CA ARG A 247 3.54 -15.87 -5.67
C ARG A 247 3.43 -17.02 -4.68
N ILE A 248 2.87 -16.75 -3.51
CA ILE A 248 2.74 -17.68 -2.38
C ILE A 248 1.33 -17.68 -1.80
#